data_AF-H6QTY3-F1
#
_entry.id   AF-H6QTY3-F1
#
_cell.length_a   1.000
_cell.length_b   1.000
_cell.length_c   1.000
_cell.angle_alpha   90.00
_cell.angle_beta   90.00
_cell.angle_gamma   90.00
#
_symmetry.space_group_name_H-M   'P 1'
#
loop_
_entity.id
_entity.type
_entity.pdbx_description
1 polymer ?
#
loop_
_entity_poly.entity_id
_entity_poly.type
_entity_poly.pdbx_seq_one_letter_code
_entity_poly.pdbx_strand_id
1 'polypeptide(L)'
;MKTITKPHLSSDTPLNSTRKVNSLYSVVLPKSTLPLCRSISSFTRTLLELNIKSSEAWRVCPPEQDFQAASSLPHSILIRPISKIPESAVNLKSEKIPILFRVLYLEDLTASGFPGATFAWQHPWESGWNQLIAHFILKHWRHAHQHGVFKLFYIDPVEAANQELHMGTLHRWFLGRAEGLRLGRFSGIRVNNKKKSEFKSKLRSQVRNFKPSLNMFIILAYPVPQFHLSASETPPTNTPP
;
A
#
# COMPACT_ATOMS: atom_id res chain seq x y z
N MET A 1 20.67 43.51 5.66
CA MET A 1 19.27 43.12 5.90
C MET A 1 18.59 42.91 4.56
N LYS A 2 18.23 41.66 4.20
CA LYS A 2 17.53 41.34 2.95
C LYS A 2 16.09 40.99 3.29
N THR A 3 15.17 41.83 2.82
CA THR A 3 13.73 41.67 2.89
C THR A 3 13.30 40.45 2.07
N ILE A 4 12.68 39.47 2.73
CA ILE A 4 12.05 38.33 2.07
C ILE A 4 10.59 38.70 1.80
N THR A 5 10.29 38.96 0.54
CA THR A 5 8.94 39.23 0.03
C THR A 5 8.10 37.95 0.12
N LYS A 6 6.98 38.00 0.86
CA LYS A 6 5.97 36.93 0.87
C LYS A 6 5.27 36.89 -0.50
N PRO A 7 5.18 35.73 -1.19
CA PRO A 7 4.32 35.64 -2.35
C PRO A 7 2.86 35.55 -1.90
N HIS A 8 2.08 36.51 -2.40
CA HIS A 8 0.62 36.58 -2.32
C HIS A 8 0.01 35.36 -3.02
N LEU A 9 -0.71 34.52 -2.27
CA LEU A 9 -1.37 33.32 -2.79
C LEU A 9 -2.76 33.71 -3.31
N SER A 10 -2.88 33.95 -4.62
CA SER A 10 -4.16 34.10 -5.30
C SER A 10 -4.86 32.74 -5.39
N SER A 11 -6.16 32.75 -5.07
CA SER A 11 -7.10 31.63 -5.22
C SER A 11 -7.22 31.18 -6.68
N ASP A 12 -7.55 29.89 -6.85
CA ASP A 12 -7.97 29.21 -8.08
C ASP A 12 -6.89 28.47 -8.90
N THR A 13 -6.41 27.33 -8.36
CA THR A 13 -5.91 26.18 -9.17
C THR A 13 -5.94 24.89 -8.33
N PRO A 14 -6.44 23.75 -8.83
CA PRO A 14 -6.64 22.55 -8.01
C PRO A 14 -5.32 21.84 -7.67
N LEU A 15 -5.19 21.45 -6.39
CA LEU A 15 -4.29 20.45 -5.79
C LEU A 15 -2.87 20.31 -6.37
N ASN A 16 -1.88 20.67 -5.54
CA ASN A 16 -0.50 20.17 -5.61
C ASN A 16 -0.46 18.70 -6.06
N SER A 17 0.12 18.41 -7.23
CA SER A 17 0.18 17.03 -7.71
C SER A 17 0.86 16.15 -6.65
N THR A 18 0.24 15.03 -6.28
CA THR A 18 0.78 14.06 -5.29
C THR A 18 2.25 13.70 -5.56
N ARG A 19 2.69 13.80 -6.82
CA ARG A 19 4.09 13.64 -7.23
C ARG A 19 5.01 14.73 -6.65
N LYS A 20 4.61 16.01 -6.70
CA LYS A 20 5.37 17.12 -6.11
C LYS A 20 5.50 16.96 -4.59
N VAL A 21 4.41 16.65 -3.90
CA VAL A 21 4.43 16.45 -2.44
C VAL A 21 5.32 15.26 -2.06
N ASN A 22 5.22 14.14 -2.79
CA ASN A 22 6.12 12.99 -2.57
C ASN A 22 7.59 13.33 -2.84
N SER A 23 7.88 14.18 -3.84
CA SER A 23 9.23 14.67 -4.09
C SER A 23 9.77 15.43 -2.89
N LEU A 24 8.98 16.37 -2.35
CA LEU A 24 9.36 17.12 -1.15
C LEU A 24 9.60 16.18 0.04
N TYR A 25 8.71 15.20 0.25
CA TYR A 25 8.89 14.22 1.31
C TYR A 25 10.08 13.30 1.12
N SER A 26 10.55 13.07 -0.10
CA SER A 26 11.75 12.26 -0.30
C SER A 26 13.03 12.92 0.24
N VAL A 27 13.00 14.24 0.43
CA VAL A 27 14.10 15.02 1.00
C VAL A 27 14.10 14.98 2.53
N VAL A 28 12.92 15.04 3.15
CA VAL A 28 12.78 15.24 4.61
C VAL A 28 12.33 14.01 5.38
N LEU A 29 11.65 13.05 4.74
CA LEU A 29 11.16 11.84 5.40
C LEU A 29 12.02 10.62 5.07
N PRO A 30 12.17 9.67 6.03
CA PRO A 30 12.85 8.40 5.82
C PRO A 30 12.25 7.64 4.64
N LYS A 31 13.05 6.79 4.00
CA LYS A 31 12.56 5.91 2.93
C LYS A 31 11.40 5.05 3.44
N SER A 32 10.41 4.80 2.58
CA SER A 32 9.22 4.01 2.94
C SER A 32 9.53 2.57 3.38
N THR A 33 10.73 2.07 3.08
CA THR A 33 11.23 0.76 3.48
C THR A 33 11.84 0.73 4.89
N LEU A 34 12.06 1.88 5.52
CA LEU A 34 12.66 1.95 6.86
C LEU A 34 11.68 1.48 7.95
N PRO A 35 12.19 0.98 9.09
CA PRO A 35 11.43 0.49 10.23
C PRO A 35 10.20 1.32 10.60
N LEU A 36 10.38 2.62 10.85
CA LEU A 36 9.30 3.53 11.25
C LEU A 36 8.17 3.57 10.20
N CYS A 37 8.54 3.71 8.93
CA CYS A 37 7.57 3.76 7.83
C CYS A 37 6.77 2.46 7.72
N ARG A 38 7.46 1.32 7.86
CA ARG A 38 6.83 0.00 7.82
C ARG A 38 5.90 -0.21 9.01
N SER A 39 6.29 0.20 10.23
CA SER A 39 5.45 0.06 11.42
C SER A 39 4.19 0.90 11.32
N ILE A 40 4.31 2.20 10.97
CA ILE A 40 3.15 3.08 10.80
C ILE A 40 2.25 2.55 9.69
N SER A 41 2.81 2.09 8.57
CA SER A 41 2.03 1.52 7.48
C SER A 41 1.29 0.23 7.88
N SER A 42 1.98 -0.72 8.51
CA SER A 42 1.40 -2.00 8.96
C SER A 42 0.29 -1.78 9.99
N PHE A 43 0.53 -0.86 10.93
CA PHE A 43 -0.42 -0.49 11.96
C PHE A 43 -1.65 0.20 11.38
N THR A 44 -1.46 1.23 10.56
CA THR A 44 -2.56 1.96 9.90
C THR A 44 -3.43 1.03 9.07
N ARG A 45 -2.82 0.10 8.32
CA ARG A 45 -3.56 -0.90 7.54
C ARG A 45 -4.40 -1.83 8.41
N THR A 46 -3.95 -2.13 9.62
CA THR A 46 -4.68 -2.98 10.57
C THR A 46 -5.85 -2.23 11.17
N LEU A 47 -5.61 -1.00 11.65
CA LEU A 47 -6.68 -0.16 12.21
C LEU A 47 -7.78 0.11 11.19
N LEU A 48 -7.41 0.38 9.95
CA LEU A 48 -8.34 0.68 8.87
C LEU A 48 -8.85 -0.57 8.14
N GLU A 49 -8.52 -1.79 8.59
CA GLU A 49 -8.99 -3.05 7.99
C GLU A 49 -8.54 -3.36 6.55
N LEU A 50 -7.50 -2.69 6.04
CA LEU A 50 -6.94 -2.89 4.69
C LEU A 50 -6.28 -4.27 4.50
N ASN A 51 -6.09 -5.01 5.58
CA ASN A 51 -5.48 -6.34 5.54
C ASN A 51 -6.52 -7.45 5.30
N ILE A 52 -7.82 -7.15 5.38
CA ILE A 52 -8.91 -8.09 5.10
C ILE A 52 -9.29 -7.97 3.62
N LYS A 53 -9.08 -9.05 2.84
CA LYS A 53 -9.27 -9.03 1.37
C LYS A 53 -10.70 -8.72 0.93
N SER A 54 -11.69 -9.03 1.76
CA SER A 54 -13.12 -8.79 1.49
C SER A 54 -13.63 -7.46 2.04
N SER A 55 -12.84 -6.74 2.85
CA SER A 55 -13.30 -5.48 3.45
C SER A 55 -13.19 -4.34 2.45
N GLU A 56 -14.34 -3.77 2.11
CA GLU A 56 -14.46 -2.53 1.34
C GLU A 56 -14.83 -1.34 2.24
N ALA A 57 -15.11 -1.59 3.53
CA ALA A 57 -15.53 -0.58 4.52
C ALA A 57 -14.54 0.58 4.60
N TRP A 58 -13.25 0.30 4.43
CA TRP A 58 -12.21 1.32 4.47
C TRP A 58 -12.28 2.34 3.34
N ARG A 59 -12.99 2.06 2.23
CA ARG A 59 -13.13 2.97 1.08
C ARG A 59 -14.36 3.86 1.19
N VAL A 60 -15.30 3.49 2.06
CA VAL A 60 -16.56 4.22 2.24
C VAL A 60 -16.22 5.59 2.82
N CYS A 61 -16.70 6.63 2.16
CA CYS A 61 -16.59 7.99 2.67
C CYS A 61 -17.69 8.20 3.73
N PRO A 62 -17.39 8.98 4.78
CA PRO A 62 -18.42 9.31 5.76
C PRO A 62 -19.57 10.05 5.09
N PRO A 63 -20.82 9.89 5.59
CA PRO A 63 -21.92 10.77 5.22
C PRO A 63 -21.55 12.24 5.48
N GLU A 64 -22.06 13.15 4.64
CA GLU A 64 -21.74 14.58 4.76
C GLU A 64 -22.05 15.14 6.15
N GLN A 65 -23.17 14.72 6.74
CA GLN A 65 -23.57 15.12 8.09
C GLN A 65 -22.52 14.73 9.15
N ASP A 66 -22.06 13.48 9.11
CA ASP A 66 -21.03 13.00 10.03
C ASP A 66 -19.70 13.72 9.77
N PHE A 67 -19.36 13.93 8.49
CA PHE A 67 -18.15 14.65 8.09
C PHE A 67 -18.09 16.05 8.71
N GLN A 68 -19.17 16.82 8.59
CA GLN A 68 -19.26 18.17 9.13
C GLN A 68 -19.26 18.16 10.66
N ALA A 69 -20.06 17.29 11.29
CA ALA A 69 -20.13 17.17 12.74
C ALA A 69 -18.74 16.85 13.34
N ALA A 70 -18.06 15.84 12.81
CA ALA A 70 -16.78 15.41 13.35
C ALA A 70 -15.64 16.39 13.01
N SER A 71 -15.68 17.07 11.87
CA SER A 71 -14.68 18.08 11.51
C SER A 71 -14.67 19.28 12.45
N SER A 72 -15.78 19.52 13.17
CA SER A 72 -15.91 20.56 14.19
C SER A 72 -15.51 20.12 15.60
N LEU A 73 -15.21 18.83 15.81
CA LEU A 73 -14.86 18.32 17.14
C LEU A 73 -13.52 18.89 17.64
N PRO A 74 -13.42 19.19 18.94
CA PRO A 74 -12.18 19.71 19.52
C PRO A 74 -11.11 18.61 19.62
N HIS A 75 -9.83 19.02 19.62
CA HIS A 75 -8.72 18.10 19.82
C HIS A 75 -8.71 17.42 21.20
N SER A 76 -9.49 17.92 22.17
CA SER A 76 -9.60 17.32 23.51
C SER A 76 -10.11 15.89 23.50
N ILE A 77 -10.84 15.47 22.46
CA ILE A 77 -11.28 14.08 22.29
C ILE A 77 -10.09 13.10 22.20
N LEU A 78 -8.90 13.59 21.79
CA LEU A 78 -7.70 12.78 21.65
C LEU A 78 -7.02 12.48 23.00
N ILE A 79 -7.40 13.18 24.08
CA ILE A 79 -6.76 13.08 25.41
C ILE A 79 -7.23 11.83 26.17
N ARG A 80 -8.37 11.24 25.77
CA ARG A 80 -8.95 10.07 26.44
C ARG A 80 -7.93 8.91 26.54
N PRO A 81 -7.81 8.23 27.69
CA PRO A 81 -6.89 7.09 27.82
C PRO A 81 -7.32 5.93 26.93
N ILE A 82 -6.34 5.19 26.42
CA ILE A 82 -6.56 3.94 25.66
C ILE A 82 -6.62 2.78 26.65
N SER A 83 -7.53 1.83 26.41
CA SER A 83 -7.64 0.59 27.18
C SER A 83 -6.33 -0.21 27.17
N LYS A 84 -6.04 -0.91 28.27
CA LYS A 84 -4.78 -1.64 28.47
C LYS A 84 -4.55 -2.67 27.36
N ILE A 85 -3.33 -2.74 26.83
CA ILE A 85 -2.93 -3.75 25.86
C ILE A 85 -2.67 -5.08 26.60
N PRO A 86 -3.37 -6.17 26.26
CA PRO A 86 -3.08 -7.50 26.80
C PRO A 86 -1.69 -7.97 26.41
N GLU A 87 -1.01 -8.69 27.31
CA GLU A 87 0.36 -9.18 27.08
C GLU A 87 0.47 -10.09 25.85
N SER A 88 -0.60 -10.84 25.55
CA SER A 88 -0.70 -11.68 24.35
C SER A 88 -0.58 -10.90 23.03
N ALA A 89 -0.86 -9.59 23.05
CA ALA A 89 -0.75 -8.71 21.88
C ALA A 89 0.60 -7.98 21.77
N VAL A 90 1.47 -8.10 22.78
CA VAL A 90 2.80 -7.48 22.80
C VAL A 90 3.87 -8.40 22.23
N ASN A 91 3.80 -9.70 22.54
CA ASN A 91 4.79 -10.69 22.13
C ASN A 91 4.55 -11.17 20.70
N LEU A 92 4.72 -10.26 19.74
CA LEU A 92 4.57 -10.58 18.34
C LEU A 92 5.67 -11.54 17.88
N LYS A 93 5.28 -12.59 17.14
CA LYS A 93 6.21 -13.51 16.45
C LYS A 93 6.54 -13.06 15.02
N SER A 94 5.89 -12.00 14.56
CA SER A 94 6.05 -11.43 13.22
C SER A 94 5.68 -9.96 13.22
N GLU A 95 6.06 -9.19 12.20
CA GLU A 95 5.63 -7.79 12.03
C GLU A 95 4.13 -7.61 11.72
N LYS A 96 3.35 -8.69 11.72
CA LYS A 96 1.90 -8.63 11.55
C LYS A 96 1.27 -8.09 12.84
N ILE A 97 0.63 -6.93 12.73
CA ILE A 97 -0.09 -6.32 13.85
C ILE A 97 -1.38 -7.11 14.14
N PRO A 98 -1.65 -7.49 15.40
CA PRO A 98 -2.88 -8.17 15.80
C PRO A 98 -4.13 -7.33 15.53
N ILE A 99 -5.24 -8.00 15.19
CA ILE A 99 -6.53 -7.34 14.97
C ILE A 99 -7.06 -6.63 16.23
N LEU A 100 -6.60 -7.04 17.41
CA LEU A 100 -6.96 -6.41 18.69
C LEU A 100 -6.73 -4.89 18.69
N PHE A 101 -5.68 -4.39 18.03
CA PHE A 101 -5.42 -2.95 17.95
C PHE A 101 -6.55 -2.20 17.24
N ARG A 102 -7.24 -2.84 16.28
CA ARG A 102 -8.44 -2.26 15.69
C ARG A 102 -9.60 -2.21 16.69
N VAL A 103 -9.78 -3.24 17.51
CA VAL A 103 -10.83 -3.25 18.54
C VAL A 103 -10.63 -2.08 19.50
N LEU A 104 -9.40 -1.91 20.02
CA LEU A 104 -9.05 -0.80 20.90
C LEU A 104 -9.24 0.57 20.24
N TYR A 105 -8.91 0.68 18.95
CA TYR A 105 -9.11 1.90 18.17
C TYR A 105 -10.59 2.26 17.99
N LEU A 106 -11.43 1.28 17.66
CA LEU A 106 -12.87 1.50 17.52
C LEU A 106 -13.51 1.87 18.86
N GLU A 107 -13.14 1.19 19.95
CA GLU A 107 -13.60 1.51 21.30
C GLU A 107 -13.26 2.96 21.69
N ASP A 108 -12.03 3.40 21.41
CA ASP A 108 -11.59 4.76 21.70
C ASP A 108 -12.33 5.81 20.85
N LEU A 109 -12.56 5.55 19.56
CA LEU A 109 -13.35 6.42 18.69
C LEU A 109 -14.79 6.56 19.19
N THR A 110 -15.46 5.43 19.47
CA THR A 110 -16.84 5.42 19.96
C THR A 110 -16.96 6.15 21.28
N ALA A 111 -16.07 5.87 22.23
CA ALA A 111 -16.08 6.53 23.52
C ALA A 111 -15.66 8.01 23.47
N SER A 112 -15.02 8.44 22.38
CA SER A 112 -14.70 9.84 22.11
C SER A 112 -15.80 10.56 21.31
N GLY A 113 -16.89 9.87 20.96
CA GLY A 113 -18.00 10.43 20.17
C GLY A 113 -17.66 10.69 18.70
N PHE A 114 -16.62 10.06 18.14
CA PHE A 114 -16.23 10.26 16.75
C PHE A 114 -17.01 9.30 15.82
N PRO A 115 -17.77 9.79 14.81
CA PRO A 115 -18.74 9.00 14.05
C PRO A 115 -18.14 8.17 12.91
N GLY A 116 -16.86 7.79 12.97
CA GLY A 116 -16.22 7.05 11.88
C GLY A 116 -14.89 6.42 12.24
N ALA A 117 -14.45 5.48 11.40
CA ALA A 117 -13.23 4.70 11.66
C ALA A 117 -12.15 4.87 10.59
N THR A 118 -12.42 5.63 9.53
CA THR A 118 -11.59 5.69 8.31
C THR A 118 -11.41 7.13 7.85
N PHE A 119 -10.42 7.36 6.99
CA PHE A 119 -10.23 8.66 6.36
C PHE A 119 -11.38 8.99 5.39
N ALA A 120 -11.72 10.27 5.31
CA ALA A 120 -12.58 10.83 4.29
C ALA A 120 -11.75 11.05 3.01
N TRP A 121 -11.56 9.99 2.21
CA TRP A 121 -10.60 9.95 1.10
C TRP A 121 -10.84 10.97 -0.03
N GLN A 122 -12.06 11.52 -0.12
CA GLN A 122 -12.43 12.55 -1.09
C GLN A 122 -12.09 13.97 -0.61
N HIS A 123 -11.76 14.11 0.68
CA HIS A 123 -11.43 15.39 1.30
C HIS A 123 -9.91 15.54 1.46
N PRO A 124 -9.40 16.78 1.51
CA PRO A 124 -7.99 17.04 1.71
C PRO A 124 -7.49 16.48 3.05
N TRP A 125 -6.18 16.26 3.14
CA TRP A 125 -5.51 15.84 4.37
C TRP A 125 -5.81 16.79 5.53
N GLU A 126 -5.84 18.09 5.23
CA GLU A 126 -6.01 19.21 6.15
C GLU A 126 -7.44 19.33 6.71
N SER A 127 -8.40 18.53 6.23
CA SER A 127 -9.75 18.52 6.79
C SER A 127 -9.75 18.07 8.26
N GLY A 128 -10.63 18.67 9.07
CA GLY A 128 -10.75 18.35 10.49
C GLY A 128 -10.94 16.84 10.74
N TRP A 129 -11.80 16.19 9.96
CA TRP A 129 -11.96 14.74 9.96
C TRP A 129 -10.64 13.99 9.77
N ASN A 130 -9.90 14.28 8.69
CA ASN A 130 -8.68 13.54 8.36
C ASN A 130 -7.55 13.82 9.35
N GLN A 131 -7.45 15.04 9.88
CA GLN A 131 -6.52 15.36 10.97
C GLN A 131 -6.85 14.57 12.23
N LEU A 132 -8.12 14.52 12.66
CA LEU A 132 -8.52 13.77 13.85
C LEU A 132 -8.27 12.27 13.69
N ILE A 133 -8.64 11.67 12.55
CA ILE A 133 -8.32 10.25 12.26
C ILE A 133 -6.80 10.02 12.30
N ALA A 134 -6.00 10.90 11.70
CA ALA A 134 -4.55 10.80 11.73
C ALA A 134 -4.00 10.83 13.17
N HIS A 135 -4.52 11.74 13.99
CA HIS A 135 -4.14 11.84 15.40
C HIS A 135 -4.57 10.62 16.21
N PHE A 136 -5.77 10.07 16.01
CA PHE A 136 -6.17 8.81 16.66
C PHE A 136 -5.25 7.66 16.26
N ILE A 137 -4.92 7.51 14.96
CA ILE A 137 -4.00 6.48 14.50
C ILE A 137 -2.64 6.61 15.19
N LEU A 138 -2.08 7.83 15.25
CA LEU A 138 -0.77 8.05 15.89
C LEU A 138 -0.81 7.98 17.41
N LYS A 139 -1.93 8.32 18.05
CA LYS A 139 -2.17 8.09 19.48
C LYS A 139 -2.08 6.59 19.79
N HIS A 140 -2.80 5.76 19.04
CA HIS A 140 -2.77 4.29 19.19
C HIS A 140 -1.42 3.70 18.82
N TRP A 141 -0.76 4.22 17.78
CA TRP A 141 0.58 3.77 17.39
C TRP A 141 1.60 4.06 18.51
N ARG A 142 1.61 5.27 19.08
CA ARG A 142 2.52 5.62 20.19
C ARG A 142 2.27 4.76 21.42
N HIS A 143 1.00 4.54 21.76
CA HIS A 143 0.62 3.66 22.87
C HIS A 143 1.13 2.23 22.66
N ALA A 144 0.97 1.67 21.45
CA ALA A 144 1.51 0.36 21.09
C ALA A 144 3.05 0.32 21.14
N HIS A 145 3.72 1.38 20.66
CA HIS A 145 5.17 1.50 20.70
C HIS A 145 5.72 1.47 22.14
N GLN A 146 5.12 2.26 23.04
CA GLN A 146 5.49 2.31 24.46
C GLN A 146 5.35 0.95 25.16
N HIS A 147 4.40 0.12 24.72
CA HIS A 147 4.22 -1.24 25.23
C HIS A 147 5.06 -2.29 24.50
N GLY A 148 5.96 -1.89 23.60
CA GLY A 148 6.90 -2.79 22.94
C GLY A 148 6.35 -3.60 21.78
N VAL A 149 5.18 -3.23 21.24
CA VAL A 149 4.53 -3.95 20.12
C VAL A 149 5.39 -3.94 18.86
N PHE A 150 6.20 -2.90 18.65
CA PHE A 150 7.02 -2.76 17.44
C PHE A 150 8.48 -3.20 17.62
N LYS A 151 8.81 -3.97 18.66
CA LYS A 151 10.19 -4.46 18.89
C LYS A 151 10.81 -5.13 17.65
N LEU A 152 10.03 -5.91 16.90
CA LEU A 152 10.48 -6.60 15.69
C LEU A 152 10.77 -5.69 14.50
N PHE A 153 10.32 -4.42 14.53
CA PHE A 153 10.60 -3.48 13.45
C PHE A 153 11.99 -2.86 13.57
N TYR A 154 12.60 -2.86 14.77
CA TYR A 154 13.88 -2.20 15.05
C TYR A 154 13.86 -0.69 14.70
N ILE A 155 12.89 0.02 15.28
CA ILE A 155 12.73 1.47 15.07
C ILE A 155 13.84 2.21 15.83
N ASP A 156 14.47 3.17 15.18
CA ASP A 156 15.43 4.07 15.81
C ASP A 156 14.73 4.88 16.92
N PRO A 157 15.24 4.89 18.17
CA PRO A 157 14.68 5.68 19.26
C PRO A 157 14.52 7.18 18.95
N VAL A 158 15.44 7.76 18.16
CA VAL A 158 15.37 9.18 17.75
C VAL A 158 14.18 9.39 16.82
N GLU A 159 14.00 8.49 15.85
CA GLU A 159 12.82 8.52 14.97
C GLU A 159 11.52 8.30 15.75
N ALA A 160 11.52 7.37 16.71
CA ALA A 160 10.36 7.02 17.53
C ALA A 160 9.91 8.14 18.50
N ALA A 161 10.79 9.09 18.81
CA ALA A 161 10.46 10.27 19.60
C ALA A 161 9.94 11.44 18.74
N ASN A 162 10.12 11.40 17.42
CA ASN A 162 9.85 12.52 16.54
C ASN A 162 8.39 12.52 16.03
N GLN A 163 7.55 13.35 16.65
CA GLN A 163 6.12 13.44 16.31
C GLN A 163 5.86 13.98 14.89
N GLU A 164 6.68 14.93 14.43
CA GLU A 164 6.57 15.48 13.07
C GLU A 164 6.87 14.40 12.03
N LEU A 165 7.87 13.55 12.32
CA LEU A 165 8.22 12.41 11.47
C LEU A 165 7.07 11.41 11.36
N HIS A 166 6.38 11.14 12.46
CA HIS A 166 5.20 10.27 12.46
C HIS A 166 4.06 10.85 11.62
N MET A 167 3.75 12.14 11.80
CA MET A 167 2.70 12.80 11.02
C MET A 167 3.05 12.88 9.54
N GLY A 168 4.27 13.28 9.19
CA GLY A 168 4.73 13.29 7.81
C GLY A 168 4.69 11.91 7.17
N THR A 169 5.10 10.87 7.91
CA THR A 169 5.05 9.48 7.43
C THR A 169 3.63 9.03 7.16
N LEU A 170 2.69 9.33 8.05
CA LEU A 170 1.27 9.02 7.87
C LEU A 170 0.65 9.83 6.73
N HIS A 171 0.99 11.11 6.58
CA HIS A 171 0.51 11.94 5.49
C HIS A 171 0.98 11.40 4.14
N ARG A 172 2.27 11.07 4.00
CA ARG A 172 2.79 10.43 2.78
C ARG A 172 2.08 9.11 2.47
N TRP A 173 1.78 8.32 3.50
CA TRP A 173 1.00 7.09 3.34
C TRP A 173 -0.43 7.37 2.86
N PHE A 174 -1.11 8.35 3.46
CA PHE A 174 -2.46 8.79 3.08
C PHE A 174 -2.51 9.23 1.61
N LEU A 175 -1.61 10.12 1.18
CA LEU A 175 -1.57 10.61 -0.20
C LEU A 175 -1.37 9.48 -1.21
N GLY A 176 -0.47 8.54 -0.91
CA GLY A 176 -0.24 7.36 -1.74
C GLY A 176 -1.48 6.48 -1.85
N ARG A 177 -2.28 6.39 -0.77
CA ARG A 177 -3.52 5.60 -0.74
C ARG A 177 -4.68 6.30 -1.45
N ALA A 178 -4.90 7.58 -1.17
CA ALA A 178 -5.92 8.41 -1.81
C ALA A 178 -5.72 8.47 -3.33
N GLU A 179 -4.49 8.69 -3.79
CA GLU A 179 -4.15 8.64 -5.20
C GLU A 179 -4.38 7.25 -5.81
N GLY A 180 -4.12 6.19 -5.05
CA GLY A 180 -4.42 4.83 -5.45
C GLY A 180 -5.91 4.57 -5.64
N LEU A 181 -6.76 5.13 -4.78
CA LEU A 181 -8.22 5.07 -4.89
C LEU A 181 -8.69 5.84 -6.12
N ARG A 182 -8.26 7.09 -6.27
CA ARG A 182 -8.59 7.97 -7.40
C ARG A 182 -8.24 7.35 -8.75
N LEU A 183 -7.10 6.66 -8.84
CA LEU A 183 -6.64 5.96 -10.04
C LEU A 183 -7.24 4.54 -10.22
N GLY A 184 -8.16 4.12 -9.36
CA GLY A 184 -8.76 2.78 -9.42
C GLY A 184 -7.74 1.63 -9.27
N ARG A 185 -6.61 1.86 -8.57
CA ARG A 185 -5.55 0.85 -8.36
C ARG A 185 -6.02 -0.35 -7.54
N PHE A 186 -7.11 -0.17 -6.79
CA PHE A 186 -7.71 -1.18 -5.93
C PHE A 186 -8.94 -1.86 -6.55
N SER A 187 -9.25 -1.57 -7.82
CA SER A 187 -10.29 -2.29 -8.56
C SER A 187 -9.88 -3.74 -8.80
N GLY A 188 -10.84 -4.68 -8.72
CA GLY A 188 -10.57 -6.11 -8.91
C GLY A 188 -9.89 -6.43 -10.25
N ILE A 189 -10.27 -5.71 -11.30
CA ILE A 189 -9.70 -5.82 -12.65
C ILE A 189 -8.19 -5.50 -12.65
N ARG A 190 -7.81 -4.34 -12.09
CA ARG A 190 -6.42 -3.89 -12.09
C ARG A 190 -5.54 -4.74 -11.16
N VAL A 191 -6.09 -5.19 -10.03
CA VAL A 191 -5.42 -6.14 -9.13
C VAL A 191 -5.15 -7.46 -9.85
N ASN A 192 -6.12 -7.99 -10.60
CA ASN A 192 -5.95 -9.24 -11.35
C ASN A 192 -4.92 -9.09 -12.48
N ASN A 193 -4.96 -7.99 -13.22
CA ASN A 193 -4.00 -7.70 -14.29
C ASN A 193 -2.57 -7.56 -13.73
N LYS A 194 -2.40 -6.92 -12.57
CA LYS A 194 -1.11 -6.84 -11.89
C LYS A 194 -0.59 -8.23 -11.49
N LYS A 195 -1.42 -9.09 -10.89
CA LYS A 195 -1.04 -10.47 -10.55
C LYS A 195 -0.60 -11.27 -11.78
N LYS A 196 -1.36 -11.19 -12.89
CA LYS A 196 -1.01 -11.83 -14.16
C LYS A 196 0.33 -11.31 -14.70
N SER A 197 0.56 -10.00 -14.62
CA SER A 197 1.82 -9.39 -15.05
C SER A 197 3.01 -9.81 -14.19
N GLU A 198 2.86 -9.82 -12.87
CA GLU A 198 3.88 -10.28 -11.92
C GLU A 198 4.22 -11.76 -12.12
N PHE A 199 3.21 -12.62 -12.33
CA PHE A 199 3.40 -14.02 -12.67
C PHE A 199 4.22 -14.19 -13.95
N LYS A 200 3.83 -13.48 -15.03
CA LYS A 200 4.59 -13.48 -16.30
C LYS A 200 6.01 -12.97 -16.11
N SER A 201 6.22 -11.95 -15.27
CA SER A 201 7.55 -11.40 -15.00
C SER A 201 8.43 -12.40 -14.24
N LYS A 202 7.89 -13.08 -13.23
CA LYS A 202 8.60 -14.14 -12.50
C LYS A 202 8.98 -15.29 -13.43
N LEU A 203 8.06 -15.73 -14.29
CA LEU A 203 8.33 -16.76 -15.29
C LEU A 203 9.48 -16.36 -16.22
N ARG A 204 9.44 -15.13 -16.77
CA ARG A 204 10.52 -14.61 -17.63
C ARG A 204 11.86 -14.52 -16.89
N SER A 205 11.85 -14.14 -15.61
CA SER A 205 13.07 -14.11 -14.79
C SER A 205 13.63 -15.52 -14.58
N GLN A 206 12.77 -16.51 -14.33
CA GLN A 206 13.19 -17.91 -14.19
C GLN A 206 13.78 -18.46 -15.49
N VAL A 207 13.13 -18.23 -16.63
CA VAL A 207 13.63 -18.64 -17.96
C VAL A 207 14.97 -17.95 -18.27
N ARG A 208 15.15 -16.69 -17.89
CA ARG A 208 16.43 -15.98 -18.08
C ARG A 208 17.54 -16.51 -17.16
N ASN A 209 17.20 -16.93 -15.95
CA ASN A 209 18.13 -17.48 -14.98
C ASN A 209 18.49 -18.95 -15.29
N PHE A 210 17.62 -19.67 -16.00
CA PHE A 210 17.97 -20.88 -16.74
C PHE A 210 18.73 -20.49 -18.01
N LYS A 211 20.02 -20.18 -17.88
CA LYS A 211 20.93 -20.35 -19.03
C LYS A 211 21.09 -21.85 -19.25
N PRO A 212 20.64 -22.45 -20.37
CA PRO A 212 21.18 -23.74 -20.74
C PRO A 212 22.69 -23.55 -20.87
N SER A 213 23.48 -24.32 -20.12
CA SER A 213 24.90 -24.43 -20.39
C SER A 213 25.04 -24.85 -21.85
N LEU A 214 25.66 -24.01 -22.67
CA LEU A 214 26.09 -24.36 -24.02
C LEU A 214 27.17 -25.44 -23.87
N ASN A 215 26.73 -26.69 -23.69
CA ASN A 215 27.50 -27.94 -23.81
C ASN A 215 26.53 -29.11 -23.98
N MET A 216 25.50 -28.92 -24.80
CA MET A 216 24.68 -30.03 -25.31
C MET A 216 24.21 -29.70 -26.73
N PHE A 217 25.16 -29.35 -27.60
CA PHE A 217 25.04 -29.68 -29.02
C PHE A 217 26.08 -30.77 -29.27
N ILE A 218 25.62 -32.02 -29.41
CA ILE A 218 26.15 -33.09 -30.25
C ILE A 218 25.30 -34.35 -29.96
N ILE A 219 24.88 -35.04 -31.03
CA ILE A 219 24.05 -36.27 -31.13
C ILE A 219 22.55 -35.91 -31.23
N LEU A 220 21.89 -35.83 -32.41
CA LEU A 220 21.93 -36.73 -33.57
C LEU A 220 21.69 -35.95 -34.88
N ALA A 221 22.75 -35.79 -35.68
CA ALA A 221 22.59 -35.72 -37.12
C ALA A 221 22.41 -37.17 -37.60
N TYR A 222 21.17 -37.56 -37.91
CA TYR A 222 20.95 -38.79 -38.68
C TYR A 222 21.21 -38.47 -40.16
N PRO A 223 22.08 -39.25 -40.85
CA PRO A 223 22.17 -39.18 -42.29
C PRO A 223 20.91 -39.82 -42.90
N VAL A 224 20.27 -39.10 -43.82
CA VAL A 224 19.27 -39.65 -44.73
C VAL A 224 20.01 -40.54 -45.74
N PRO A 225 19.70 -41.84 -45.86
CA PRO A 225 20.22 -42.65 -46.95
C PRO A 225 19.52 -42.26 -48.25
N GLN A 226 20.32 -41.77 -49.22
CA GLN A 226 19.93 -41.73 -50.62
C GLN A 226 19.86 -43.17 -51.15
N PHE A 227 18.70 -43.58 -51.68
CA PHE A 227 18.63 -44.66 -52.66
C PHE A 227 18.07 -44.11 -53.97
N HIS A 228 18.86 -44.28 -55.02
CA HIS A 228 18.62 -43.81 -56.37
C HIS A 228 17.78 -44.82 -57.18
N LEU A 229 17.10 -44.28 -58.18
CA LEU A 229 16.07 -44.81 -59.08
C LEU A 229 16.35 -46.13 -59.81
N SER A 230 15.26 -46.82 -60.21
CA SER A 230 14.93 -47.22 -61.61
C SER A 230 13.45 -47.67 -61.64
N ALA A 231 12.49 -46.93 -62.20
CA ALA A 231 12.14 -46.70 -63.62
C ALA A 231 11.46 -47.91 -64.32
N SER A 232 10.15 -47.79 -64.61
CA SER A 232 9.51 -48.25 -65.87
C SER A 232 8.06 -47.70 -66.02
N GLU A 233 7.92 -46.73 -66.92
CA GLU A 233 6.90 -46.60 -67.99
C GLU A 233 5.41 -46.97 -67.78
N THR A 234 4.56 -45.95 -67.54
CA THR A 234 3.45 -45.38 -68.39
C THR A 234 2.33 -46.28 -69.04
N PRO A 235 1.18 -45.74 -69.55
CA PRO A 235 -0.19 -45.81 -68.97
C PRO A 235 -1.23 -46.26 -70.07
N PRO A 236 -2.44 -45.68 -70.28
CA PRO A 236 -3.57 -45.18 -69.45
C PRO A 236 -4.92 -45.87 -69.81
N THR A 237 -6.04 -45.67 -69.07
CA THR A 237 -7.38 -45.44 -69.70
C THR A 237 -8.51 -45.02 -68.72
N ASN A 238 -9.07 -43.83 -69.00
CA ASN A 238 -10.48 -43.41 -69.07
C ASN A 238 -11.57 -43.88 -68.06
N THR A 239 -12.06 -42.91 -67.27
CA THR A 239 -13.44 -42.33 -67.14
C THR A 239 -14.74 -43.18 -67.30
N PRO A 240 -15.91 -42.70 -66.79
CA PRO A 240 -16.86 -43.43 -65.95
C PRO A 240 -18.15 -43.85 -66.71
N PRO A 241 -19.18 -44.43 -66.06
CA PRO A 241 -20.17 -43.67 -65.26
C PRO A 241 -20.37 -44.16 -63.83
#